data_AF-A0A3C0K6G0-F1
#
_entry.id   AF-A0A3C0K6G0-F1
#
_cell.length_a   1.000
_cell.length_b   1.000
_cell.length_c   1.000
_cell.angle_alpha   90.00
_cell.angle_beta   90.00
_cell.angle_gamma   90.00
#
_symmetry.space_group_name_H-M   'P 1'
#
loop_
_entity.id
_entity.type
_entity.pdbx_description
1 polymer ?
#
loop_
_entity_poly.entity_id
_entity_poly.type
_entity_poly.pdbx_seq_one_letter_code
_entity_poly.pdbx_strand_id
1 'polypeptide(L)'
;MNKIPRTNLSDIYSEREHTVQTKSTRSKNSFIQSLTVSPFATGLVVIIFVFVGFLVIGYIGYTVGIDNTRSISATAEMRELDLQVALANKDVDNGNYMLALERLEYVLNVSPNYPGAQKLFVDARSHVDVDLYDKDIDEPAEVFSYIDVSNSGELIENIRLNYKMKLWQDVIIDIEHLKLTGEDFDQDEINSILFVALRNRGIQSIESGDIELGLTDLEHAEQIVALDSVAEQRRRWASLYLYGATFWDINWKIVVDNLYILYQIAPNFRDTEIKLWQAYMEYGSEFLGVEEYCDAKDQFVFADNLRNDASLTNKLKQAIEGCDLELGNSTDVTQTE
;
A
#
# COMPACT_ATOMS: atom_id res chain seq x y z
N MET A 1 42.49 -3.96 50.90
CA MET A 1 41.16 -3.47 51.35
C MET A 1 40.12 -4.45 50.86
N ASN A 2 39.30 -4.93 51.81
CA ASN A 2 38.72 -6.26 51.86
C ASN A 2 37.48 -6.47 50.96
N LYS A 3 37.43 -7.65 50.33
CA LYS A 3 36.24 -8.24 49.71
C LYS A 3 35.28 -8.75 50.78
N ILE A 4 33.99 -8.47 50.60
CA ILE A 4 32.88 -8.95 51.43
C ILE A 4 32.42 -10.33 50.90
N PRO A 5 32.29 -11.38 51.74
CA PRO A 5 31.69 -12.65 51.35
C PRO A 5 30.16 -12.67 51.55
N ARG A 6 29.46 -13.39 50.67
CA ARG A 6 28.01 -13.69 50.73
C ARG A 6 27.74 -14.79 51.77
N THR A 7 26.72 -14.60 52.61
CA THR A 7 26.17 -15.65 53.49
C THR A 7 24.72 -15.96 53.14
N ASN A 8 24.41 -17.25 53.24
CA ASN A 8 23.25 -17.96 52.71
C ASN A 8 22.04 -17.83 53.65
N LEU A 9 20.82 -17.79 53.09
CA LEU A 9 19.59 -17.43 53.79
C LEU A 9 18.95 -18.58 54.60
N SER A 10 19.66 -19.69 54.79
CA SER A 10 19.18 -20.89 55.48
C SER A 10 19.21 -20.82 57.01
N ASP A 11 19.74 -19.73 57.59
CA ASP A 11 20.00 -19.65 59.04
C ASP A 11 18.97 -18.85 59.84
N ILE A 12 17.86 -18.37 59.23
CA ILE A 12 17.04 -17.37 59.91
C ILE A 12 15.85 -17.94 60.71
N TYR A 13 15.28 -19.12 60.43
CA TYR A 13 14.09 -19.54 61.20
C TYR A 13 13.94 -21.05 61.44
N SER A 14 14.86 -21.63 62.22
CA SER A 14 14.65 -22.87 62.98
C SER A 14 14.57 -22.53 64.48
N GLU A 15 13.57 -23.10 65.16
CA GLU A 15 13.37 -23.19 66.62
C GLU A 15 12.95 -21.94 67.42
N ARG A 16 11.68 -21.92 67.87
CA ARG A 16 11.35 -22.17 69.29
C ARG A 16 9.82 -22.18 69.59
N GLU A 17 9.35 -23.39 69.92
CA GLU A 17 8.53 -23.80 71.08
C GLU A 17 7.32 -22.99 71.62
N HIS A 18 6.21 -23.73 71.65
CA HIS A 18 5.18 -23.88 72.71
C HIS A 18 4.35 -22.68 73.21
N THR A 19 3.02 -22.78 73.05
CA THR A 19 2.05 -22.81 74.17
C THR A 19 0.65 -23.24 73.71
N VAL A 20 -0.01 -24.00 74.59
CA VAL A 20 -1.35 -24.63 74.47
C VAL A 20 -2.44 -23.61 74.86
N GLN A 21 -3.64 -23.68 74.27
CA GLN A 21 -4.94 -23.72 74.98
C GLN A 21 -6.12 -23.83 74.00
N THR A 22 -7.08 -24.66 74.41
CA THR A 22 -8.20 -25.21 73.66
C THR A 22 -9.40 -24.27 73.53
N LYS A 23 -10.17 -24.37 72.45
CA LYS A 23 -11.64 -24.18 72.50
C LYS A 23 -12.34 -25.05 71.47
N SER A 24 -13.31 -25.82 71.95
CA SER A 24 -14.11 -26.77 71.18
C SER A 24 -15.14 -26.06 70.32
N THR A 25 -15.29 -26.50 69.07
CA THR A 25 -16.56 -26.35 68.34
C THR A 25 -16.76 -27.55 67.43
N ARG A 26 -17.74 -28.38 67.83
CA ARG A 26 -18.31 -29.47 67.06
C ARG A 26 -19.20 -28.89 65.96
N SER A 27 -18.91 -29.14 64.69
CA SER A 27 -19.96 -29.17 63.64
C SER A 27 -19.49 -29.84 62.35
N LYS A 28 -20.14 -30.98 62.07
CA LYS A 28 -20.51 -31.61 60.79
C LYS A 28 -19.51 -31.63 59.62
N ASN A 29 -19.17 -32.87 59.27
CA ASN A 29 -18.69 -33.33 57.96
C ASN A 29 -19.54 -32.81 56.79
N SER A 30 -18.86 -32.31 55.76
CA SER A 30 -19.24 -32.48 54.36
C SER A 30 -17.99 -32.73 53.50
N PHE A 31 -17.72 -34.02 53.31
CA PHE A 31 -17.17 -34.65 52.11
C PHE A 31 -16.72 -33.69 50.97
N ILE A 32 -15.40 -33.46 50.85
CA ILE A 32 -14.78 -32.99 49.61
C ILE A 32 -14.24 -34.23 48.91
N GLN A 33 -14.93 -34.68 47.86
CA GLN A 33 -14.39 -35.62 46.89
C GLN A 33 -13.26 -34.93 46.13
N SER A 34 -12.03 -35.46 46.22
CA SER A 34 -10.95 -35.09 45.32
C SER A 34 -11.30 -35.58 43.91
N LEU A 35 -11.62 -34.65 43.00
CA LEU A 35 -11.76 -34.96 41.59
C LEU A 35 -10.35 -35.22 41.03
N THR A 36 -9.98 -36.49 40.87
CA THR A 36 -8.75 -36.87 40.16
C THR A 36 -8.97 -36.64 38.67
N VAL A 37 -8.61 -35.46 38.18
CA VAL A 37 -8.65 -35.15 36.75
C VAL A 37 -7.53 -35.92 36.06
N SER A 38 -7.87 -36.77 35.08
CA SER A 38 -6.86 -37.55 34.36
C SER A 38 -5.96 -36.63 33.54
N PRO A 39 -4.66 -36.93 33.39
CA PRO A 39 -3.73 -36.11 32.60
C PRO A 39 -4.16 -35.96 31.13
N PHE A 40 -4.98 -36.88 30.63
CA PHE A 40 -5.61 -36.78 29.31
C PHE A 40 -6.69 -35.70 29.23
N ALA A 41 -7.51 -35.53 30.28
CA ALA A 41 -8.54 -34.49 30.30
C ALA A 41 -7.94 -33.08 30.37
N THR A 42 -6.81 -32.91 31.06
CA THR A 42 -6.09 -31.63 31.08
C THR A 42 -5.43 -31.30 29.74
N GLY A 43 -4.90 -32.30 29.02
CA GLY A 43 -4.31 -32.09 27.69
C GLY A 43 -5.35 -31.66 26.65
N LEU A 44 -6.54 -32.26 26.69
CA LEU A 44 -7.62 -31.97 25.76
C LEU A 44 -8.19 -30.55 25.95
N VAL A 45 -8.29 -30.09 27.20
CA VAL A 45 -8.71 -28.71 27.51
C VAL A 45 -7.72 -27.67 26.98
N VAL A 46 -6.41 -27.92 27.07
CA VAL A 46 -5.39 -26.99 26.54
C VAL A 46 -5.46 -26.90 25.01
N ILE A 47 -5.64 -28.03 24.32
CA ILE A 47 -5.77 -28.06 22.86
C ILE A 47 -7.03 -27.32 22.41
N ILE A 48 -8.17 -27.50 23.11
CA ILE A 48 -9.41 -26.76 22.82
C ILE A 48 -9.20 -25.25 23.01
N PHE A 49 -8.51 -24.82 24.06
CA PHE A 49 -8.22 -23.39 24.28
C PHE A 49 -7.32 -22.80 23.20
N VAL A 50 -6.31 -23.54 22.74
CA VAL A 50 -5.44 -23.11 21.63
C VAL A 50 -6.24 -23.03 20.33
N PHE A 51 -7.08 -24.03 20.04
CA PHE A 51 -7.91 -24.06 18.83
C PHE A 51 -8.95 -22.94 18.83
N VAL A 52 -9.62 -22.68 19.95
CA VAL A 52 -10.53 -21.54 20.13
C VAL A 52 -9.77 -20.22 20.01
N GLY A 53 -8.54 -20.12 20.52
CA GLY A 53 -7.68 -18.96 20.34
C GLY A 53 -7.37 -18.66 18.86
N PHE A 54 -7.04 -19.68 18.07
CA PHE A 54 -6.84 -19.54 16.63
C PHE A 54 -8.12 -19.15 15.88
N LEU A 55 -9.28 -19.68 16.28
CA LEU A 55 -10.57 -19.30 15.70
C LEU A 55 -10.96 -17.86 16.03
N VAL A 56 -10.64 -17.36 17.23
CA VAL A 56 -10.89 -15.96 17.63
C VAL A 56 -9.94 -15.01 16.90
N ILE A 57 -8.67 -15.37 16.70
CA ILE A 57 -7.72 -14.58 15.90
C ILE A 57 -8.13 -14.55 14.42
N GLY A 58 -8.56 -15.69 13.87
CA GLY A 58 -9.11 -15.77 12.51
C GLY A 58 -10.40 -14.95 12.35
N TYR A 59 -11.27 -14.94 13.36
CA TYR A 59 -12.52 -14.16 13.35
C TYR A 59 -12.28 -12.65 13.50
N ILE A 60 -11.30 -12.22 14.30
CA ILE A 60 -10.88 -10.81 14.38
C ILE A 60 -10.21 -10.37 13.07
N GLY A 61 -9.42 -11.24 12.42
CA GLY A 61 -8.90 -11.00 11.08
C GLY A 61 -10.00 -10.87 10.01
N TYR A 62 -11.07 -11.67 10.13
CA TYR A 62 -12.22 -11.66 9.22
C TYR A 62 -13.11 -10.42 9.38
N THR A 63 -13.33 -9.92 10.59
CA THR A 63 -14.19 -8.74 10.81
C THR A 63 -13.46 -7.41 10.57
N VAL A 64 -12.14 -7.35 10.74
CA VAL A 64 -11.34 -6.17 10.40
C VAL A 64 -11.18 -6.00 8.87
N GLY A 65 -11.42 -7.06 8.09
CA GLY A 65 -11.32 -7.04 6.62
C GLY A 65 -12.56 -6.54 5.86
N ILE A 66 -13.73 -6.41 6.50
CA ILE A 66 -15.00 -6.22 5.76
C ILE A 66 -15.66 -4.85 5.96
N ASP A 67 -15.29 -4.07 6.99
CA ASP A 67 -15.94 -2.78 7.29
C ASP A 67 -15.19 -1.52 6.80
N ASN A 68 -14.07 -1.66 6.09
CA ASN A 68 -13.14 -0.52 5.93
C ASN A 68 -13.28 0.29 4.63
N THR A 69 -14.13 -0.09 3.67
CA THR A 69 -14.14 0.61 2.35
C THR A 69 -14.61 2.06 2.39
N ARG A 70 -15.40 2.48 3.40
CA ARG A 70 -15.83 3.88 3.56
C ARG A 70 -14.92 4.72 4.46
N SER A 71 -14.25 4.12 5.44
CA SER A 71 -13.27 4.79 6.31
C SER A 71 -11.88 4.86 5.69
N ILE A 72 -11.52 3.97 4.75
CA ILE A 72 -10.24 4.02 4.04
C ILE A 72 -10.13 5.29 3.20
N SER A 73 -11.16 5.69 2.45
CA SER A 73 -11.08 6.83 1.51
C SER A 73 -10.78 8.16 2.21
N ALA A 74 -11.54 8.48 3.26
CA ALA A 74 -11.33 9.70 4.05
C ALA A 74 -10.01 9.67 4.85
N THR A 75 -9.53 8.48 5.21
CA THR A 75 -8.22 8.34 5.89
C THR A 75 -7.06 8.35 4.89
N ALA A 76 -7.26 7.88 3.66
CA ALA A 76 -6.27 7.85 2.60
C ALA A 76 -5.95 9.27 2.11
N GLU A 77 -6.97 10.09 1.89
CA GLU A 77 -6.78 11.51 1.53
C GLU A 77 -6.03 12.28 2.62
N MET A 78 -6.41 12.13 3.89
CA MET A 78 -5.69 12.77 5.00
C MET A 78 -4.24 12.27 5.12
N ARG A 79 -4.00 10.96 4.93
CA ARG A 79 -2.65 10.40 4.89
C ARG A 79 -1.83 10.92 3.71
N GLU A 80 -2.45 11.16 2.57
CA GLU A 80 -1.79 11.75 1.40
C GLU A 80 -1.35 13.18 1.68
N LEU A 81 -2.20 14.01 2.29
CA LEU A 81 -1.82 15.37 2.68
C LEU A 81 -0.68 15.39 3.71
N ASP A 82 -0.74 14.53 4.73
CA ASP A 82 0.32 14.38 5.73
C ASP A 82 1.65 13.97 5.08
N LEU A 83 1.58 13.04 4.14
CA LEU A 83 2.73 12.58 3.37
C LEU A 83 3.31 13.70 2.51
N GLN A 84 2.48 14.45 1.80
CA GLN A 84 2.92 15.55 0.94
C GLN A 84 3.63 16.66 1.72
N VAL A 85 3.16 16.99 2.92
CA VAL A 85 3.86 17.96 3.79
C VAL A 85 5.17 17.40 4.34
N ALA A 86 5.21 16.13 4.76
CA ALA A 86 6.45 15.50 5.21
C ALA A 86 7.51 15.46 4.09
N LEU A 87 7.10 15.15 2.86
CA LEU A 87 7.96 15.20 1.68
C LEU A 87 8.42 16.63 1.38
N ALA A 88 7.52 17.62 1.44
CA ALA A 88 7.90 19.01 1.20
C ALA A 88 8.97 19.50 2.19
N ASN A 89 8.92 19.08 3.45
CA ASN A 89 9.99 19.36 4.41
C ASN A 89 11.31 18.72 3.97
N LYS A 90 11.28 17.45 3.56
CA LYS A 90 12.47 16.75 3.05
C LYS A 90 13.03 17.42 1.79
N ASP A 91 12.17 17.92 0.91
CA ASP A 91 12.55 18.63 -0.29
C ASP A 91 13.25 19.96 0.06
N VAL A 92 12.71 20.71 1.02
CA VAL A 92 13.38 21.91 1.57
C VAL A 92 14.74 21.55 2.18
N ASP A 93 14.82 20.49 2.99
CA ASP A 93 16.08 20.03 3.60
C ASP A 93 17.14 19.66 2.55
N ASN A 94 16.71 19.17 1.39
CA ASN A 94 17.58 18.80 0.26
C ASN A 94 17.85 19.94 -0.73
N GLY A 95 17.25 21.12 -0.54
CA GLY A 95 17.35 22.26 -1.46
C GLY A 95 16.45 22.15 -2.70
N ASN A 96 15.54 21.19 -2.76
CA ASN A 96 14.57 20.98 -3.86
C ASN A 96 13.34 21.92 -3.69
N TYR A 97 13.58 23.22 -3.58
CA TYR A 97 12.55 24.19 -3.20
C TYR A 97 11.37 24.24 -4.18
N MET A 98 11.62 24.11 -5.49
CA MET A 98 10.55 24.08 -6.50
C MET A 98 9.59 22.89 -6.31
N LEU A 99 10.13 21.71 -5.98
CA LEU A 99 9.33 20.51 -5.71
C LEU A 99 8.54 20.65 -4.41
N ALA A 100 9.16 21.20 -3.37
CA ALA A 100 8.49 21.48 -2.11
C ALA A 100 7.27 22.40 -2.32
N LEU A 101 7.44 23.44 -3.14
CA LEU A 101 6.40 24.40 -3.45
C LEU A 101 5.21 23.78 -4.20
N GLU A 102 5.46 22.87 -5.14
CA GLU A 102 4.39 22.18 -5.87
C GLU A 102 3.56 21.30 -4.92
N ARG A 103 4.22 20.54 -4.03
CA ARG A 103 3.53 19.73 -3.02
C ARG A 103 2.69 20.56 -2.08
N LEU A 104 3.25 21.66 -1.60
CA LEU A 104 2.56 22.54 -0.67
C LEU A 104 1.40 23.26 -1.35
N GLU A 105 1.51 23.57 -2.65
CA GLU A 105 0.38 24.06 -3.44
C GLU A 105 -0.75 23.02 -3.48
N TYR A 106 -0.45 21.75 -3.78
CA TYR A 106 -1.45 20.68 -3.73
C TYR A 106 -2.12 20.60 -2.36
N VAL A 107 -1.32 20.58 -1.28
CA VAL A 107 -1.84 20.50 0.10
C VAL A 107 -2.74 21.69 0.43
N LEU A 108 -2.33 22.92 0.10
CA LEU A 108 -3.08 24.13 0.40
C LEU A 108 -4.32 24.28 -0.48
N ASN A 109 -4.34 23.72 -1.69
CA ASN A 109 -5.55 23.66 -2.51
C ASN A 109 -6.60 22.70 -1.94
N VAL A 110 -6.17 21.55 -1.43
CA VAL A 110 -7.08 20.54 -0.84
C VAL A 110 -7.51 20.94 0.58
N SER A 111 -6.56 21.41 1.39
CA SER A 111 -6.77 21.84 2.78
C SER A 111 -6.07 23.19 3.04
N PRO A 112 -6.75 24.31 2.76
CA PRO A 112 -6.16 25.66 2.89
C PRO A 112 -5.63 26.00 4.29
N ASN A 113 -6.16 25.34 5.32
CA ASN A 113 -5.76 25.54 6.73
C ASN A 113 -4.85 24.41 7.27
N TYR A 114 -4.17 23.65 6.39
CA TYR A 114 -3.29 22.57 6.83
C TYR A 114 -2.18 23.11 7.75
N PRO A 115 -1.98 22.55 8.97
CA PRO A 115 -1.04 23.10 9.95
C PRO A 115 0.39 23.21 9.43
N GLY A 116 0.96 24.42 9.48
CA GLY A 116 2.36 24.66 9.11
C GLY A 116 2.67 24.70 7.61
N ALA A 117 1.79 24.19 6.75
CA ALA A 117 2.00 24.18 5.29
C ALA A 117 2.19 25.58 4.71
N GLN A 118 1.36 26.55 5.11
CA GLN A 118 1.48 27.94 4.64
C GLN A 118 2.82 28.57 5.02
N LYS A 119 3.34 28.29 6.22
CA LYS A 119 4.62 28.83 6.68
C LYS A 119 5.77 28.22 5.87
N LEU A 120 5.74 26.90 5.68
CA LEU A 120 6.75 26.18 4.90
C LEU A 120 6.75 26.61 3.43
N PHE A 121 5.57 26.88 2.87
CA PHE A 121 5.42 27.39 1.51
C PHE A 121 6.10 28.74 1.32
N VAL A 122 5.88 29.67 2.26
CA VAL A 122 6.51 31.01 2.22
C VAL A 122 8.03 30.91 2.36
N ASP A 123 8.51 30.00 3.21
CA ASP A 123 9.93 29.74 3.41
C ASP A 123 10.58 29.19 2.13
N ALA A 124 10.05 28.11 1.57
CA ALA A 124 10.53 27.51 0.32
C ALA A 124 10.50 28.50 -0.85
N ARG A 125 9.45 29.34 -0.95
CA ARG A 125 9.33 30.37 -2.00
C ARG A 125 10.45 31.39 -1.95
N SER A 126 11.00 31.67 -0.76
CA SER A 126 12.09 32.64 -0.61
C SER A 126 13.42 32.19 -1.21
N HIS A 127 13.54 30.91 -1.57
CA HIS A 127 14.73 30.29 -2.15
C HIS A 127 14.64 30.04 -3.65
N VAL A 128 13.50 30.33 -4.28
CA VAL A 128 13.27 30.20 -5.72
C VAL A 128 13.14 31.58 -6.33
N ASP A 129 13.60 31.75 -7.57
CA ASP A 129 13.37 33.00 -8.30
C ASP A 129 11.86 33.28 -8.38
N VAL A 130 11.48 34.49 -7.97
CA VAL A 130 10.07 34.88 -7.85
C VAL A 130 9.38 34.77 -9.21
N ASP A 131 10.10 35.03 -10.30
CA ASP A 131 9.57 34.94 -11.65
C ASP A 131 9.15 33.51 -12.01
N LEU A 132 9.85 32.47 -11.52
CA LEU A 132 9.50 31.06 -11.79
C LEU A 132 8.28 30.56 -11.01
N TYR A 133 7.88 31.29 -9.97
CA TYR A 133 6.86 30.86 -9.03
C TYR A 133 5.68 31.83 -8.87
N ASP A 134 5.73 33.00 -9.51
CA ASP A 134 4.63 33.96 -9.38
C ASP A 134 3.38 33.48 -10.12
N LYS A 135 2.27 33.51 -9.39
CA LYS A 135 0.98 33.01 -9.80
C LYS A 135 -0.03 34.15 -9.71
N ASP A 136 -0.05 34.97 -10.74
CA ASP A 136 -1.26 35.69 -11.11
C ASP A 136 -2.07 34.77 -12.02
N ILE A 137 -3.13 34.18 -11.46
CA ILE A 137 -4.14 33.42 -12.20
C ILE A 137 -5.10 34.45 -12.80
N ASP A 138 -4.98 34.77 -14.10
CA ASP A 138 -6.12 35.25 -14.93
C ASP A 138 -5.73 35.58 -16.39
N GLU A 139 -4.91 34.78 -17.07
CA GLU A 139 -4.78 34.92 -18.54
C GLU A 139 -5.09 33.63 -19.31
N PRO A 140 -5.92 33.69 -20.37
CA PRO A 140 -6.21 32.54 -21.22
C PRO A 140 -4.93 32.06 -21.91
N ALA A 141 -4.73 30.74 -21.93
CA ALA A 141 -3.65 30.13 -22.68
C ALA A 141 -3.77 30.48 -24.18
N GLU A 142 -2.87 31.33 -24.70
CA GLU A 142 -2.66 31.47 -26.14
C GLU A 142 -1.93 30.23 -26.66
N VAL A 143 -2.50 29.60 -27.69
CA VAL A 143 -1.88 28.49 -28.42
C VAL A 143 -0.73 29.06 -29.25
N PHE A 144 0.52 28.83 -28.84
CA PHE A 144 1.68 29.21 -29.65
C PHE A 144 1.99 28.18 -30.74
N SER A 145 2.19 28.72 -31.93
CA SER A 145 2.66 28.05 -33.14
C SER A 145 4.11 27.58 -32.96
N TYR A 146 4.41 26.35 -33.39
CA TYR A 146 5.77 25.79 -33.47
C TYR A 146 6.69 26.71 -34.28
N ILE A 147 7.53 27.50 -33.61
CA ILE A 147 8.62 28.25 -34.23
C ILE A 147 9.85 27.33 -34.18
N ASP A 148 10.53 27.19 -35.31
CA ASP A 148 11.85 26.56 -35.38
C ASP A 148 12.86 27.52 -34.75
N VAL A 149 13.08 27.36 -33.43
CA VAL A 149 13.95 28.25 -32.65
C VAL A 149 15.32 27.59 -32.46
N SER A 150 16.32 28.07 -33.20
CA SER A 150 17.74 27.71 -32.99
C SER A 150 18.44 28.60 -31.94
N ASN A 151 17.71 29.33 -31.10
CA ASN A 151 18.27 30.23 -30.09
C ASN A 151 17.97 29.70 -28.68
N SER A 152 19.02 29.29 -27.95
CA SER A 152 18.91 28.75 -26.59
C SER A 152 18.19 29.69 -25.61
N GLY A 153 18.38 31.01 -25.74
CA GLY A 153 17.77 32.00 -24.85
C GLY A 153 16.25 32.07 -24.98
N GLU A 154 15.73 31.93 -26.20
CA GLU A 154 14.28 31.90 -26.43
C GLU A 154 13.66 30.56 -25.98
N LEU A 155 14.40 29.45 -26.16
CA LEU A 155 13.98 28.15 -25.61
C LEU A 155 13.90 28.17 -24.08
N ILE A 156 14.86 28.77 -23.39
CA ILE A 156 14.83 28.89 -21.92
C ILE A 156 13.61 29.69 -21.45
N GLU A 157 13.29 30.80 -22.11
CA GLU A 157 12.10 31.58 -21.77
C GLU A 157 10.80 30.79 -22.02
N ASN A 158 10.73 30.03 -23.12
CA ASN A 158 9.59 29.15 -23.40
C ASN A 158 9.45 28.03 -22.36
N ILE A 159 10.56 27.41 -21.95
CA ILE A 159 10.59 26.40 -20.88
C ILE A 159 9.99 26.97 -19.59
N ARG A 160 10.43 28.17 -19.19
CA ARG A 160 9.91 28.84 -17.99
C ARG A 160 8.43 29.17 -18.12
N LEU A 161 7.98 29.65 -19.28
CA LEU A 161 6.57 29.96 -19.53
C LEU A 161 5.71 28.69 -19.48
N ASN A 162 6.08 27.64 -20.21
CA ASN A 162 5.38 26.36 -20.24
C ASN A 162 5.36 25.71 -18.85
N TYR A 163 6.44 25.86 -18.07
CA TYR A 163 6.49 25.41 -16.69
C TYR A 163 5.47 26.13 -15.80
N LYS A 164 5.41 27.47 -15.86
CA LYS A 164 4.40 28.26 -15.13
C LYS A 164 2.98 27.86 -15.50
N MET A 165 2.74 27.60 -16.79
CA MET A 165 1.45 27.16 -17.32
C MET A 165 1.14 25.67 -17.05
N LYS A 166 2.07 24.93 -16.43
CA LYS A 166 1.96 23.49 -16.14
C LYS A 166 1.78 22.63 -17.41
N LEU A 167 2.30 23.10 -18.53
CA LEU A 167 2.30 22.41 -19.82
C LEU A 167 3.46 21.41 -19.88
N TRP A 168 3.39 20.36 -19.06
CA TRP A 168 4.52 19.45 -18.83
C TRP A 168 5.08 18.80 -20.08
N GLN A 169 4.21 18.47 -21.04
CA GLN A 169 4.62 17.91 -22.33
C GLN A 169 5.50 18.91 -23.10
N ASP A 170 5.08 20.17 -23.17
CA ASP A 170 5.78 21.21 -23.92
C ASP A 170 7.10 21.58 -23.23
N VAL A 171 7.12 21.61 -21.88
CA VAL A 171 8.37 21.77 -21.10
C VAL A 171 9.40 20.69 -21.48
N ILE A 172 8.98 19.43 -21.53
CA ILE A 172 9.90 18.32 -21.83
C ILE A 172 10.44 18.43 -23.27
N ILE A 173 9.58 18.73 -24.24
CA ILE A 173 9.98 18.94 -25.64
C ILE A 173 10.98 20.11 -25.77
N ASP A 174 10.68 21.25 -25.14
CA ASP A 174 11.56 22.41 -25.23
C ASP A 174 12.92 22.17 -24.57
N ILE A 175 12.96 21.41 -23.46
CA ILE A 175 14.23 21.02 -22.82
C ILE A 175 15.02 20.05 -23.69
N GLU A 176 14.36 19.11 -24.38
CA GLU A 176 15.02 18.25 -25.37
C GLU A 176 15.63 19.07 -26.51
N HIS A 177 14.90 20.05 -27.04
CA HIS A 177 15.41 20.97 -28.07
C HIS A 177 16.57 21.84 -27.54
N LEU A 178 16.47 22.37 -26.33
CA LEU A 178 17.55 23.14 -25.69
C LEU A 178 18.83 22.30 -25.60
N LYS A 179 18.74 21.04 -25.18
CA LYS A 179 19.89 20.12 -25.11
C LYS A 179 20.52 19.86 -26.48
N LEU A 180 19.73 19.84 -27.56
CA LEU A 180 20.24 19.64 -28.93
C LEU A 180 21.01 20.86 -29.48
N THR A 181 20.80 22.06 -28.94
CA THR A 181 21.54 23.27 -29.36
C THR A 181 23.03 23.20 -29.02
N GLY A 182 23.38 22.45 -27.96
CA GLY A 182 24.75 22.33 -27.46
C GLY A 182 25.31 23.60 -26.82
N GLU A 183 24.47 24.62 -26.60
CA GLU A 183 24.84 25.85 -25.90
C GLU A 183 24.97 25.63 -24.39
N ASP A 184 25.75 26.49 -23.72
CA ASP A 184 25.90 26.45 -22.26
C ASP A 184 24.71 27.16 -21.59
N PHE A 185 24.14 26.53 -20.56
CA PHE A 185 22.98 27.03 -19.82
C PHE A 185 23.02 26.51 -18.38
N ASP A 186 22.21 27.12 -17.50
CA ASP A 186 22.09 26.68 -16.11
C ASP A 186 21.47 25.28 -16.04
N GLN A 187 22.33 24.27 -15.90
CA GLN A 187 21.91 22.87 -15.84
C GLN A 187 21.09 22.59 -14.58
N ASP A 188 21.33 23.29 -13.47
CA ASP A 188 20.64 23.04 -12.21
C ASP A 188 19.19 23.53 -12.30
N GLU A 189 18.97 24.70 -12.91
CA GLU A 189 17.62 25.20 -13.21
C GLU A 189 16.87 24.26 -14.16
N ILE A 190 17.48 23.93 -15.30
CA ILE A 190 16.82 23.11 -16.33
C ILE A 190 16.53 21.69 -15.84
N ASN A 191 17.44 21.08 -15.08
CA ASN A 191 17.20 19.76 -14.48
C ASN A 191 16.10 19.80 -13.41
N SER A 192 16.03 20.87 -12.62
CA SER A 192 14.94 21.05 -11.63
C SER A 192 13.57 21.15 -12.31
N ILE A 193 13.48 21.95 -13.39
CA ILE A 193 12.25 22.07 -14.20
C ILE A 193 11.90 20.73 -14.86
N LEU A 194 12.89 20.06 -15.47
CA LEU A 194 12.69 18.78 -16.16
C LEU A 194 12.19 17.70 -15.20
N PHE A 195 12.77 17.62 -13.99
CA PHE A 195 12.33 16.69 -12.95
C PHE A 195 10.85 16.90 -12.62
N VAL A 196 10.43 18.14 -12.37
CA VAL A 196 9.04 18.46 -12.02
C VAL A 196 8.10 18.11 -13.18
N ALA A 197 8.46 18.48 -14.42
CA ALA A 197 7.65 18.19 -15.59
C ALA A 197 7.48 16.68 -15.83
N LEU A 198 8.57 15.90 -15.80
CA LEU A 198 8.53 14.44 -15.95
C LEU A 198 7.74 13.78 -14.83
N ARG A 199 7.97 14.17 -13.58
CA ARG A 199 7.24 13.65 -12.41
C ARG A 199 5.73 13.85 -12.58
N ASN A 200 5.31 15.05 -12.96
CA ASN A 200 3.89 15.40 -13.04
C ASN A 200 3.21 14.83 -14.27
N ARG A 201 3.86 14.88 -15.44
CA ARG A 201 3.36 14.19 -16.64
C ARG A 201 3.27 12.70 -16.37
N GLY A 202 4.26 12.12 -15.70
CA GLY A 202 4.28 10.71 -15.32
C GLY A 202 3.06 10.29 -14.51
N ILE A 203 2.74 11.03 -13.45
CA ILE A 203 1.54 10.80 -12.63
C ILE A 203 0.26 10.99 -13.45
N GLN A 204 0.15 12.07 -14.23
CA GLN A 204 -1.05 12.34 -15.05
C GLN A 204 -1.28 11.27 -16.12
N SER A 205 -0.23 10.78 -16.76
CA SER A 205 -0.28 9.69 -17.73
C SER A 205 -0.75 8.39 -17.08
N ILE A 206 -0.21 8.02 -15.91
CA ILE A 206 -0.67 6.85 -15.14
C ILE A 206 -2.17 6.95 -14.82
N GLU A 207 -2.61 8.10 -14.32
CA GLU A 207 -3.99 8.33 -13.90
C GLU A 207 -4.97 8.37 -15.07
N SER A 208 -4.55 8.90 -16.22
CA SER A 208 -5.41 9.06 -17.40
C SER A 208 -5.53 7.80 -18.25
N GLY A 209 -4.54 6.92 -18.26
CA GLY A 209 -4.58 5.85 -19.25
C GLY A 209 -3.25 5.25 -19.62
N ASP A 210 -2.28 6.14 -19.80
CA ASP A 210 -1.02 5.88 -20.46
C ASP A 210 0.05 5.44 -19.46
N ILE A 211 -0.07 4.19 -19.02
CA ILE A 211 0.77 3.63 -17.96
C ILE A 211 2.24 3.54 -18.39
N GLU A 212 2.51 3.16 -19.64
CA GLU A 212 3.88 2.99 -20.11
C GLU A 212 4.60 4.33 -20.25
N LEU A 213 3.95 5.35 -20.83
CA LEU A 213 4.47 6.71 -20.84
C LEU A 213 4.70 7.20 -19.41
N GLY A 214 3.72 6.98 -18.55
CA GLY A 214 3.80 7.45 -17.17
C GLY A 214 4.93 6.81 -16.37
N LEU A 215 5.14 5.50 -16.52
CA LEU A 215 6.27 4.79 -15.90
C LEU A 215 7.61 5.26 -16.46
N THR A 216 7.69 5.46 -17.78
CA THR A 216 8.91 5.95 -18.46
C THR A 216 9.29 7.34 -17.98
N ASP A 217 8.32 8.24 -17.84
CA ASP A 217 8.55 9.59 -17.34
C ASP A 217 9.06 9.59 -15.90
N LEU A 218 8.46 8.76 -15.04
CA LEU A 218 8.93 8.61 -13.66
C LEU A 218 10.34 8.01 -13.58
N GLU A 219 10.67 7.05 -14.45
CA GLU A 219 12.03 6.51 -14.55
C GLU A 219 13.04 7.60 -14.95
N HIS A 220 12.72 8.42 -15.96
CA HIS A 220 13.57 9.54 -16.36
C HIS A 220 13.70 10.62 -15.28
N ALA A 221 12.63 10.90 -14.53
CA ALA A 221 12.69 11.83 -13.40
C ALA A 221 13.66 11.31 -12.32
N GLU A 222 13.62 10.00 -12.01
CA GLU A 222 14.48 9.38 -10.99
C GLU A 222 15.98 9.48 -11.31
N GLN A 223 16.34 9.59 -12.60
CA GLN A 223 17.72 9.81 -13.04
C GLN A 223 18.25 11.19 -12.68
N ILE A 224 17.37 12.17 -12.44
CA ILE A 224 17.72 13.55 -12.08
C ILE A 224 17.73 13.70 -10.56
N VAL A 225 16.62 13.38 -9.91
CA VAL A 225 16.43 13.43 -8.45
C VAL A 225 15.59 12.21 -8.04
N ALA A 226 15.84 11.65 -6.86
CA ALA A 226 15.04 10.54 -6.33
C ALA A 226 13.55 10.89 -6.32
N LEU A 227 12.71 9.95 -6.76
CA LEU A 227 11.26 10.12 -6.72
C LEU A 227 10.77 10.26 -5.28
N ASP A 228 9.72 11.04 -5.12
CA ASP A 228 9.01 11.14 -3.87
C ASP A 228 7.99 10.02 -3.68
N SER A 229 7.49 9.88 -2.47
CA SER A 229 6.58 8.78 -2.14
C SER A 229 5.27 8.78 -2.92
N VAL A 230 4.80 9.92 -3.46
CA VAL A 230 3.57 9.96 -4.26
C VAL A 230 3.84 9.44 -5.67
N ALA A 231 4.92 9.90 -6.31
CA ALA A 231 5.38 9.35 -7.58
C ALA A 231 5.71 7.84 -7.45
N GLU A 232 6.42 7.45 -6.39
CA GLU A 232 6.70 6.04 -6.06
C GLU A 232 5.44 5.20 -5.89
N GLN A 233 4.44 5.73 -5.18
CA GLN A 233 3.17 5.05 -4.99
C GLN A 233 2.45 4.86 -6.32
N ARG A 234 2.37 5.89 -7.18
CA ARG A 234 1.77 5.80 -8.51
C ARG A 234 2.53 4.83 -9.40
N ARG A 235 3.86 4.86 -9.38
CA ARG A 235 4.73 3.87 -10.04
C ARG A 235 4.37 2.46 -9.60
N ARG A 236 4.33 2.21 -8.29
CA ARG A 236 4.00 0.88 -7.75
C ARG A 236 2.63 0.39 -8.21
N TRP A 237 1.61 1.25 -8.17
CA TRP A 237 0.25 0.90 -8.62
C TRP A 237 0.22 0.57 -10.10
N ALA A 238 0.84 1.43 -10.91
CA ALA A 238 0.91 1.29 -12.35
C ALA A 238 1.69 0.03 -12.77
N SER A 239 2.82 -0.27 -12.10
CA SER A 239 3.59 -1.50 -12.33
C SER A 239 2.78 -2.75 -12.02
N LEU A 240 2.10 -2.83 -10.87
CA LEU A 240 1.26 -3.98 -10.52
C LEU A 240 0.15 -4.19 -11.55
N TYR A 241 -0.51 -3.11 -11.97
CA TYR A 241 -1.55 -3.15 -12.99
C TYR A 241 -1.00 -3.62 -14.33
N LEU A 242 0.12 -3.06 -14.78
CA LEU A 242 0.77 -3.41 -16.04
C LEU A 242 1.22 -4.87 -16.05
N TYR A 243 1.85 -5.37 -14.97
CA TYR A 243 2.21 -6.79 -14.86
C TYR A 243 0.99 -7.69 -14.94
N GLY A 244 -0.10 -7.35 -14.26
CA GLY A 244 -1.36 -8.10 -14.39
C GLY A 244 -1.89 -8.12 -15.83
N ALA A 245 -1.80 -7.00 -16.55
CA ALA A 245 -2.21 -6.92 -17.95
C ALA A 245 -1.27 -7.69 -18.90
N THR A 246 0.04 -7.65 -18.68
CA THR A 246 1.04 -8.33 -19.54
C THR A 246 0.89 -9.84 -19.52
N PHE A 247 0.50 -10.44 -18.39
CA PHE A 247 0.35 -11.89 -18.24
C PHE A 247 -1.08 -12.38 -18.44
N TRP A 248 -1.99 -11.50 -18.86
CA TRP A 248 -3.37 -11.84 -19.16
C TRP A 248 -3.47 -12.94 -20.23
N ASP A 249 -4.32 -13.95 -20.03
CA ASP A 249 -4.43 -15.16 -20.86
C ASP A 249 -3.14 -15.99 -21.02
N ILE A 250 -2.07 -15.66 -20.29
CA ILE A 250 -0.77 -16.35 -20.36
C ILE A 250 -0.48 -17.09 -19.06
N ASN A 251 -0.66 -16.41 -17.92
CA ASN A 251 -0.43 -16.98 -16.61
C ASN A 251 -1.33 -16.31 -15.56
N TRP A 252 -2.50 -16.91 -15.34
CA TRP A 252 -3.50 -16.37 -14.43
C TRP A 252 -3.04 -16.24 -12.98
N LYS A 253 -2.12 -17.09 -12.53
CA LYS A 253 -1.55 -16.94 -11.19
C LYS A 253 -0.83 -15.59 -11.05
N ILE A 254 -0.01 -15.22 -12.03
CA ILE A 254 0.70 -13.93 -12.01
C ILE A 254 -0.31 -12.77 -12.11
N VAL A 255 -1.35 -12.91 -12.92
CA VAL A 255 -2.42 -11.90 -13.05
C VAL A 255 -3.10 -11.67 -11.71
N VAL A 256 -3.61 -12.73 -11.10
CA VAL A 256 -4.31 -12.69 -9.80
C VAL A 256 -3.40 -12.16 -8.71
N ASP A 257 -2.16 -12.65 -8.58
CA ASP A 257 -1.24 -12.22 -7.52
C ASP A 257 -0.98 -10.70 -7.59
N ASN A 258 -0.74 -10.14 -8.78
CA ASN A 258 -0.48 -8.71 -8.95
C ASN A 258 -1.73 -7.86 -8.72
N LEU A 259 -2.86 -8.23 -9.34
CA LEU A 259 -4.11 -7.50 -9.21
C LEU A 259 -4.69 -7.59 -7.79
N TYR A 260 -4.48 -8.69 -7.08
CA TYR A 260 -4.87 -8.83 -5.67
C TYR A 260 -4.08 -7.85 -4.80
N ILE A 261 -2.76 -7.80 -4.93
CA ILE A 261 -1.93 -6.83 -4.20
C ILE A 261 -2.39 -5.40 -4.51
N LEU A 262 -2.64 -5.09 -5.78
CA LEU A 262 -3.13 -3.78 -6.19
C LEU A 262 -4.50 -3.46 -5.58
N TYR A 263 -5.42 -4.42 -5.59
CA TYR A 263 -6.75 -4.26 -4.99
C TYR A 263 -6.67 -3.97 -3.49
N GLN A 264 -5.74 -4.60 -2.77
CA GLN A 264 -5.55 -4.34 -1.33
C GLN A 264 -5.06 -2.91 -1.03
N ILE A 265 -4.25 -2.30 -1.92
CA ILE A 265 -3.61 -1.01 -1.67
C ILE A 265 -4.28 0.17 -2.40
N ALA A 266 -4.98 -0.10 -3.49
CA ALA A 266 -5.62 0.87 -4.37
C ALA A 266 -6.80 0.23 -5.13
N PRO A 267 -7.89 -0.17 -4.42
CA PRO A 267 -9.00 -0.91 -5.02
C PRO A 267 -9.68 -0.19 -6.19
N ASN A 268 -9.69 1.15 -6.13
CA ASN A 268 -10.29 2.02 -7.14
C ASN A 268 -9.28 2.47 -8.22
N PHE A 269 -8.05 1.94 -8.22
CA PHE A 269 -7.12 2.24 -9.29
C PHE A 269 -7.64 1.63 -10.58
N ARG A 270 -8.24 2.47 -11.42
CA ARG A 270 -8.85 2.09 -12.69
C ARG A 270 -9.90 0.99 -12.49
N ASP A 271 -9.89 -0.03 -13.34
CA ASP A 271 -10.78 -1.19 -13.33
C ASP A 271 -10.18 -2.40 -12.58
N THR A 272 -9.26 -2.18 -11.62
CA THR A 272 -8.57 -3.26 -10.88
C THR A 272 -9.53 -4.28 -10.27
N GLU A 273 -10.59 -3.84 -9.57
CA GLU A 273 -11.58 -4.76 -8.99
C GLU A 273 -12.24 -5.64 -10.06
N ILE A 274 -12.62 -5.03 -11.19
CA ILE A 274 -13.28 -5.74 -12.30
C ILE A 274 -12.31 -6.74 -12.92
N LYS A 275 -11.06 -6.34 -13.18
CA LYS A 275 -10.03 -7.21 -13.74
C LYS A 275 -9.66 -8.34 -12.79
N LEU A 276 -9.59 -8.09 -11.50
CA LEU A 276 -9.29 -9.11 -10.50
C LEU A 276 -10.41 -10.15 -10.45
N TRP A 277 -11.68 -9.71 -10.45
CA TRP A 277 -12.83 -10.61 -10.54
C TRP A 277 -12.78 -11.47 -11.80
N GLN A 278 -12.52 -10.86 -12.97
CA GLN A 278 -12.37 -11.57 -14.24
C GLN A 278 -11.21 -12.58 -14.19
N ALA A 279 -10.06 -12.21 -13.62
CA ALA A 279 -8.91 -13.09 -13.51
C ALA A 279 -9.21 -14.33 -12.65
N TYR A 280 -9.91 -14.17 -11.51
CA TYR A 280 -10.36 -15.31 -10.71
C TYR A 280 -11.36 -16.20 -11.47
N MET A 281 -12.27 -15.60 -12.24
CA MET A 281 -13.25 -16.34 -13.05
C MET A 281 -12.56 -17.20 -14.13
N GLU A 282 -11.60 -16.64 -14.85
CA GLU A 282 -10.87 -17.36 -15.89
C GLU A 282 -9.92 -18.40 -15.27
N TYR A 283 -9.20 -18.05 -14.21
CA TYR A 283 -8.30 -18.99 -13.56
C TYR A 283 -9.03 -20.20 -12.99
N GLY A 284 -10.16 -19.98 -12.31
CA GLY A 284 -11.01 -21.08 -11.84
C GLY A 284 -11.56 -21.93 -12.99
N SER A 285 -11.81 -21.31 -14.15
CA SER A 285 -12.29 -22.03 -15.33
C SER A 285 -11.22 -22.90 -15.98
N GLU A 286 -9.94 -22.50 -15.93
CA GLU A 286 -8.84 -23.37 -16.36
C GLU A 286 -8.75 -24.63 -15.49
N PHE A 287 -8.80 -24.47 -14.17
CA PHE A 287 -8.81 -25.60 -13.23
C PHE A 287 -10.01 -26.52 -13.45
N LEU A 288 -11.22 -25.96 -13.66
CA LEU A 288 -12.39 -26.76 -14.03
C LEU A 288 -12.18 -27.56 -15.32
N GLY A 289 -11.52 -26.97 -16.31
CA GLY A 289 -11.28 -27.60 -17.62
C GLY A 289 -10.35 -28.82 -17.54
N VAL A 290 -9.51 -28.90 -16.51
CA VAL A 290 -8.61 -30.03 -16.25
C VAL A 290 -9.05 -30.89 -15.06
N GLU A 291 -10.29 -30.70 -14.58
CA GLU A 291 -10.87 -31.45 -13.45
C GLU A 291 -10.08 -31.31 -12.14
N GLU A 292 -9.45 -30.15 -11.91
CA GLU A 292 -8.86 -29.78 -10.60
C GLU A 292 -9.90 -28.96 -9.80
N TYR A 293 -10.91 -29.65 -9.24
CA TYR A 293 -12.12 -28.99 -8.75
C TYR A 293 -11.89 -28.19 -7.46
N CYS A 294 -11.03 -28.67 -6.55
CA CYS A 294 -10.75 -27.92 -5.32
C CYS A 294 -10.03 -26.59 -5.59
N ASP A 295 -9.06 -26.56 -6.51
CA ASP A 295 -8.36 -25.32 -6.88
C ASP A 295 -9.31 -24.36 -7.62
N ALA A 296 -10.16 -24.88 -8.51
CA ALA A 296 -11.21 -24.11 -9.16
C ALA A 296 -12.17 -23.45 -8.15
N LYS A 297 -12.62 -24.23 -7.16
CA LYS A 297 -13.52 -23.76 -6.10
C LYS A 297 -12.91 -22.59 -5.36
N ASP A 298 -11.63 -22.68 -4.99
CA ASP A 298 -10.96 -21.61 -4.26
C ASP A 298 -10.93 -20.31 -5.07
N GLN A 299 -10.64 -20.36 -6.37
CA GLN A 299 -10.69 -19.16 -7.22
C GLN A 299 -12.10 -18.56 -7.30
N PHE A 300 -13.13 -19.39 -7.50
CA PHE A 300 -14.50 -18.92 -7.59
C PHE A 300 -15.05 -18.35 -6.28
N VAL A 301 -14.61 -18.87 -5.13
CA VAL A 301 -14.96 -18.28 -3.82
C VAL A 301 -14.38 -16.87 -3.70
N PHE A 302 -13.14 -16.63 -4.15
CA PHE A 302 -12.59 -15.28 -4.19
C PHE A 302 -13.37 -14.37 -5.15
N ALA A 303 -13.75 -14.85 -6.33
CA ALA A 303 -14.59 -14.11 -7.26
C ALA A 303 -15.96 -13.73 -6.64
N ASP A 304 -16.63 -14.66 -5.96
CA ASP A 304 -17.96 -14.41 -5.35
C ASP A 304 -17.88 -13.35 -4.25
N ASN A 305 -16.80 -13.36 -3.47
CA ASN A 305 -16.55 -12.36 -2.43
C ASN A 305 -16.29 -10.95 -3.00
N LEU A 306 -15.72 -10.84 -4.21
CA LEU A 306 -15.53 -9.54 -4.87
C LEU A 306 -16.83 -9.04 -5.48
N ARG A 307 -17.57 -9.92 -6.17
CA ARG A 307 -18.81 -9.57 -6.85
C ARG A 307 -19.71 -10.79 -6.99
N ASN A 308 -20.93 -10.65 -6.47
CA ASN A 308 -22.00 -11.60 -6.73
C ASN A 308 -22.51 -11.44 -8.17
N ASP A 309 -22.28 -12.45 -9.01
CA ASP A 309 -22.69 -12.47 -10.42
C ASP A 309 -23.31 -13.82 -10.78
N ALA A 310 -24.41 -13.80 -11.54
CA ALA A 310 -25.15 -15.02 -11.89
C ALA A 310 -24.33 -16.00 -12.76
N SER A 311 -23.34 -15.50 -13.50
CA SER A 311 -22.43 -16.34 -14.31
C SER A 311 -21.51 -17.21 -13.47
N LEU A 312 -21.27 -16.83 -12.21
CA LEU A 312 -20.43 -17.57 -11.26
C LEU A 312 -21.18 -18.73 -10.59
N THR A 313 -22.47 -18.56 -10.28
CA THR A 313 -23.26 -19.50 -9.47
C THR A 313 -23.13 -20.96 -9.93
N ASN A 314 -23.26 -21.21 -11.25
CA ASN A 314 -23.17 -22.57 -11.79
C ASN A 314 -21.74 -23.12 -11.74
N LYS A 315 -20.74 -22.29 -12.05
CA LYS A 315 -19.32 -22.68 -12.03
C LYS A 315 -18.86 -23.01 -10.61
N LEU A 316 -19.21 -22.16 -9.64
CA LEU A 316 -18.90 -22.35 -8.24
C LEU A 316 -19.57 -23.62 -7.70
N LYS A 317 -20.85 -23.84 -8.01
CA LYS A 317 -21.55 -25.07 -7.62
C LYS A 317 -20.86 -26.32 -8.17
N GLN A 318 -20.52 -26.32 -9.45
CA GLN A 318 -19.83 -27.43 -10.10
C GLN A 318 -18.47 -27.71 -9.43
N ALA A 319 -17.69 -26.67 -9.13
CA ALA A 319 -16.41 -26.80 -8.46
C ALA A 319 -16.54 -27.35 -7.03
N ILE A 320 -17.57 -26.92 -6.28
CA ILE A 320 -17.86 -27.45 -4.93
C ILE A 320 -18.19 -28.94 -4.99
N GLU A 321 -19.14 -29.33 -5.85
CA GLU A 321 -19.57 -30.73 -5.98
C GLU A 321 -18.42 -31.64 -6.44
N GLY A 322 -17.59 -31.17 -7.37
CA GLY A 322 -16.40 -31.89 -7.83
C GLY A 322 -15.34 -32.06 -6.73
N CYS A 323 -15.04 -31.00 -5.98
CA CYS A 323 -14.04 -31.03 -4.91
C CYS A 323 -14.44 -31.99 -3.77
N ASP A 324 -15.73 -32.04 -3.41
CA ASP A 324 -16.22 -32.97 -2.38
C ASP A 324 -16.00 -34.44 -2.81
N LEU A 325 -16.17 -34.75 -4.10
CA LEU A 325 -15.92 -36.08 -4.66
C LEU A 325 -14.43 -36.43 -4.71
N GLU A 326 -13.57 -35.49 -5.11
CA GLU A 326 -12.11 -35.67 -5.11
C GLU A 326 -11.59 -36.02 -3.71
N LEU A 327 -12.02 -35.25 -2.70
CA LEU A 327 -11.63 -35.48 -1.32
C LEU A 327 -12.14 -36.83 -0.80
N GLY A 328 -13.36 -37.23 -1.15
CA GLY A 328 -13.90 -38.55 -0.83
C GLY A 328 -13.04 -39.69 -1.38
N ASN A 329 -12.64 -39.63 -2.65
CA ASN A 329 -11.80 -40.64 -3.28
C ASN A 329 -10.39 -40.72 -2.68
N SER A 330 -9.81 -39.58 -2.26
CA SER A 330 -8.47 -39.56 -1.64
C SER A 330 -8.42 -40.29 -0.29
N THR A 331 -9.54 -40.33 0.45
CA THR A 331 -9.63 -41.00 1.75
C THR A 331 -9.80 -42.52 1.67
N ASP A 332 -10.22 -43.04 0.51
CA ASP A 332 -10.41 -44.48 0.28
C ASP A 332 -9.09 -45.16 -0.13
N VAL A 333 -8.23 -44.44 -0.86
CA VAL A 333 -6.89 -44.93 -1.28
C VAL A 333 -5.93 -45.09 -0.10
N THR A 334 -6.07 -44.27 0.95
CA THR A 334 -5.21 -44.33 2.14
C THR A 334 -5.59 -45.42 3.15
N GLN A 335 -6.68 -46.17 2.91
CA GLN A 335 -7.11 -47.28 3.79
C GLN A 335 -6.77 -48.68 3.23
N THR A 336 -6.01 -48.76 2.13
CA THR A 336 -5.67 -50.04 1.47
C THR A 336 -4.20 -50.46 1.53
N GLU A 337 -3.38 -49.87 2.40
CA GLU A 337 -2.02 -50.38 2.73
C GLU A 337 -1.94 -51.15 4.05
#